data_AF-A0A656JIB8-F1
#
_entry.id   AF-A0A656JIB8-F1
#
_cell.length_a   1.000
_cell.length_b   1.000
_cell.length_c   1.000
_cell.angle_alpha   90.00
_cell.angle_beta   90.00
_cell.angle_gamma   90.00
#
_symmetry.space_group_name_H-M   'P 1'
#
loop_
_entity.id
_entity.type
_entity.pdbx_description
1 polymer ?
#
loop_
_entity_poly.entity_id
_entity_poly.type
_entity_poly.pdbx_seq_one_letter_code
_entity_poly.pdbx_strand_id
1 'polypeptide(L)'
;MALVGKRNGRNFGYGRQLSYAGPQALKDMFGGGHYGTVKTHSDRWQAFARWCRSEDGPGFNDARQIDRQTLLDYAEHLRQKVELVELAIATAQNRLSSVNRTMAALRGDQYVEVPSPSKTLGMRRNSVRRSVPQGQDREHVKRIVDVLCEHQIPRAVAI
;
A
#
# COMPACT_ATOMS: atom_id res chain seq x y z
N MET A 1 24.96 -6.80 1.27
CA MET A 1 25.42 -7.01 2.66
C MET A 1 24.24 -6.80 3.59
N ALA A 2 23.78 -7.87 4.25
CA ALA A 2 22.64 -7.82 5.15
C ALA A 2 23.08 -7.20 6.49
N LEU A 3 22.54 -6.03 6.84
CA LEU A 3 22.74 -5.44 8.17
C LEU A 3 21.88 -6.22 9.18
N VAL A 4 22.43 -7.36 9.63
CA VAL A 4 21.98 -8.09 10.81
C VAL A 4 22.41 -7.28 12.04
N GLY A 5 21.45 -6.55 12.59
CA GLY A 5 21.59 -5.92 13.89
C GLY A 5 20.21 -5.47 14.35
N LYS A 6 19.69 -6.08 15.42
CA LYS A 6 18.50 -5.58 16.12
C LYS A 6 18.76 -4.13 16.49
N ARG A 7 18.25 -3.20 15.68
CA ARG A 7 18.32 -1.78 15.94
C ARG A 7 17.40 -1.52 17.13
N ASN A 8 17.98 -1.47 18.33
CA ASN A 8 17.24 -1.32 19.59
C ASN A 8 16.61 0.07 19.76
N GLY A 9 16.74 0.94 18.75
CA GLY A 9 16.14 2.27 18.70
C GLY A 9 14.70 2.26 18.19
N ARG A 10 14.04 3.40 18.37
CA ARG A 10 12.69 3.69 17.86
C ARG A 10 12.55 3.30 16.38
N ASN A 11 11.42 2.71 16.00
CA ASN A 11 11.15 2.20 14.66
C ASN A 11 12.24 1.27 14.13
N PHE A 12 12.82 0.43 14.99
CA PHE A 12 13.97 -0.40 14.65
C PHE A 12 15.10 0.42 14.01
N GLY A 13 15.39 1.60 14.58
CA GLY A 13 16.46 2.50 14.14
C GLY A 13 16.30 3.14 12.76
N TYR A 14 15.16 3.02 12.09
CA TYR A 14 14.90 3.65 10.80
C TYR A 14 14.46 5.13 10.89
N GLY A 15 14.38 5.68 12.09
CA GLY A 15 14.12 7.10 12.32
C GLY A 15 13.02 7.37 13.34
N ARG A 16 12.71 8.65 13.55
CA ARG A 16 11.76 9.09 14.60
C ARG A 16 10.30 8.89 14.21
N GLN A 17 9.96 9.00 12.94
CA GLN A 17 8.57 8.95 12.47
C GLN A 17 8.27 7.60 11.82
N LEU A 18 7.13 7.00 12.19
CA LEU A 18 6.64 5.75 11.62
C LEU A 18 6.43 5.86 10.11
N SER A 19 5.87 6.99 9.66
CA SER A 19 5.67 7.32 8.24
C SER A 19 6.96 7.35 7.43
N TYR A 20 8.08 7.72 8.06
CA TYR A 20 9.40 7.77 7.44
C TYR A 20 10.11 6.41 7.50
N ALA A 21 9.99 5.72 8.63
CA ALA A 21 10.70 4.48 8.88
C ALA A 21 10.35 3.36 7.89
N GLY A 22 9.06 3.18 7.59
CA GLY A 22 8.61 2.14 6.66
C GLY A 22 9.22 2.26 5.26
N PRO A 23 9.12 3.41 4.58
CA PRO A 23 9.78 3.64 3.29
C PRO A 23 11.28 3.41 3.33
N GLN A 24 11.98 3.79 4.40
CA GLN A 24 13.41 3.55 4.51
C GLN A 24 13.74 2.06 4.64
N ALA A 25 12.99 1.31 5.45
CA ALA A 25 13.15 -0.12 5.57
C ALA A 25 12.86 -0.86 4.25
N LEU A 26 11.84 -0.41 3.51
CA LEU A 26 11.54 -0.96 2.19
C LEU A 26 12.68 -0.71 1.19
N LYS A 27 13.27 0.50 1.16
CA LYS A 27 14.43 0.80 0.31
C LYS A 27 15.63 -0.08 0.68
N ASP A 28 15.93 -0.20 1.97
CA ASP A 28 17.04 -1.03 2.44
C ASP A 28 16.81 -2.51 2.07
N MET A 29 15.57 -3.01 2.18
CA MET A 29 15.22 -4.40 1.85
C MET A 29 15.26 -4.69 0.34
N PHE A 30 14.75 -3.79 -0.51
CA PHE A 30 14.74 -3.98 -1.97
C PHE A 30 16.07 -3.57 -2.64
N GLY A 31 16.95 -2.88 -1.92
CA GLY A 31 18.20 -2.36 -2.47
C GLY A 31 17.99 -1.19 -3.44
N GLY A 32 19.03 -0.89 -4.23
CA GLY A 32 19.05 0.24 -5.18
C GLY A 32 18.18 0.08 -6.43
N GLY A 33 17.02 -0.61 -6.35
CA GLY A 33 16.12 -0.88 -7.48
C GLY A 33 14.65 -1.00 -7.03
N HIS A 34 13.79 -1.50 -7.93
CA HIS A 34 12.35 -1.71 -7.65
C HIS A 34 11.60 -0.45 -7.17
N TYR A 35 11.95 0.72 -7.69
CA TYR A 35 11.38 2.00 -7.25
C TYR A 35 9.86 2.05 -7.28
N GLY A 36 9.22 1.46 -8.31
CA GLY A 36 7.76 1.37 -8.39
C GLY A 36 7.14 0.54 -7.26
N THR A 37 7.76 -0.61 -6.93
CA THR A 37 7.33 -1.48 -5.83
C THR A 37 7.53 -0.81 -4.48
N VAL A 38 8.69 -0.19 -4.26
CA VAL A 38 9.00 0.57 -3.04
C VAL A 38 8.00 1.71 -2.87
N LYS A 39 7.74 2.50 -3.91
CA LYS A 39 6.76 3.59 -3.89
C LYS A 39 5.37 3.08 -3.55
N THR A 40 4.93 2.03 -4.23
CA THR A 40 3.61 1.42 -4.01
C THR A 40 3.41 0.96 -2.57
N HIS A 41 4.39 0.27 -1.98
CA HIS A 41 4.31 -0.14 -0.58
C HIS A 41 4.42 1.06 0.38
N SER A 42 5.26 2.04 0.06
CA SER A 42 5.45 3.26 0.86
C SER A 42 4.16 4.07 0.95
N ASP A 43 3.45 4.29 -0.15
CA ASP A 43 2.20 5.06 -0.18
C ASP A 43 1.12 4.38 0.68
N ARG A 44 1.06 3.04 0.62
CA ARG A 44 0.13 2.24 1.44
C ARG A 44 0.52 2.23 2.91
N TRP A 45 1.81 2.15 3.21
CA TRP A 45 2.33 2.29 4.57
C TRP A 45 2.03 3.67 5.16
N GLN A 46 2.13 4.74 4.38
CA GLN A 46 1.77 6.08 4.84
C GLN A 46 0.29 6.17 5.24
N ALA A 47 -0.61 5.45 4.56
CA ALA A 47 -2.01 5.36 4.99
C ALA A 47 -2.13 4.69 6.36
N PHE A 48 -1.41 3.60 6.60
CA PHE A 48 -1.36 2.94 7.91
C PHE A 48 -0.75 3.83 8.99
N ALA A 49 0.40 4.46 8.73
CA ALA A 49 1.07 5.35 9.68
C ALA A 49 0.28 6.65 9.97
N ARG A 50 -0.64 7.06 9.08
CA ARG A 50 -1.61 8.11 9.35
C ARG A 50 -2.71 7.61 10.28
N TRP A 51 -3.28 6.44 10.01
CA TRP A 51 -4.26 5.80 10.91
C TRP A 51 -3.67 5.55 12.31
N CYS A 52 -2.42 5.07 12.44
CA CYS A 52 -1.81 4.89 13.77
C CYS A 52 -1.77 6.15 14.62
N ARG A 53 -1.82 7.34 14.01
CA ARG A 53 -1.78 8.64 14.69
C ARG A 53 -3.12 9.36 14.71
N SER A 54 -4.17 8.81 14.12
CA SER A 54 -5.52 9.38 14.18
C SER A 54 -6.21 9.01 15.48
N GLU A 55 -7.35 9.65 15.75
CA GLU A 55 -8.22 9.35 16.90
C GLU A 55 -8.73 7.90 16.88
N ASP A 56 -9.00 7.36 15.69
CA ASP A 56 -9.42 5.96 15.50
C ASP A 56 -8.27 4.94 15.60
N GLY A 57 -7.05 5.40 15.88
CA GLY A 57 -5.86 4.57 15.91
C GLY A 57 -5.25 4.46 17.30
N PRO A 58 -4.23 3.62 17.47
CA PRO A 58 -3.57 3.39 18.76
C PRO A 58 -2.76 4.59 19.29
N GLY A 59 -2.63 5.69 18.54
CA GLY A 59 -1.94 6.91 18.96
C GLY A 59 -0.41 6.83 18.99
N PHE A 60 0.20 5.71 18.60
CA PHE A 60 1.66 5.56 18.63
C PHE A 60 2.36 5.94 17.32
N ASN A 61 3.68 6.12 17.43
CA ASN A 61 4.55 6.48 16.31
C ASN A 61 5.91 5.74 16.40
N ASP A 62 5.87 4.51 16.93
CA ASP A 62 6.99 3.57 17.01
C ASP A 62 6.54 2.18 16.55
N ALA A 63 7.18 1.65 15.49
CA ALA A 63 6.84 0.35 14.90
C ALA A 63 7.04 -0.82 15.86
N ARG A 64 7.82 -0.65 16.94
CA ARG A 64 8.02 -1.69 17.96
C ARG A 64 6.76 -1.95 18.80
N GLN A 65 5.83 -0.99 18.83
CA GLN A 65 4.54 -1.11 19.51
C GLN A 65 3.48 -1.81 18.66
N ILE A 66 3.75 -2.04 17.37
CA ILE A 66 2.83 -2.76 16.49
C ILE A 66 2.88 -4.23 16.83
N ASP A 67 1.73 -4.76 17.22
CA ASP A 67 1.47 -6.17 17.46
C ASP A 67 0.40 -6.71 16.52
N ARG A 68 0.00 -7.98 16.71
CA ARG A 68 -1.04 -8.59 15.88
C ARG A 68 -2.39 -7.92 16.08
N GLN A 69 -2.72 -7.48 17.29
CA GLN A 69 -4.00 -6.82 17.56
C GLN A 69 -4.11 -5.51 16.78
N THR A 70 -3.05 -4.70 16.77
CA THR A 70 -2.96 -3.48 15.94
C THR A 70 -3.29 -3.77 14.47
N LEU A 71 -2.79 -4.89 13.92
CA LEU A 71 -3.05 -5.24 12.52
C LEU A 71 -4.50 -5.69 12.28
N LEU A 72 -5.12 -6.35 13.27
CA LEU A 72 -6.54 -6.72 13.24
C LEU A 72 -7.43 -5.48 13.32
N ASP A 73 -7.11 -4.54 14.22
CA ASP A 73 -7.83 -3.27 14.37
C ASP A 73 -7.73 -2.44 13.08
N TYR A 74 -6.57 -2.44 12.43
CA TYR A 74 -6.42 -1.79 11.13
C TYR A 74 -7.24 -2.48 10.03
N ALA A 75 -7.33 -3.81 10.05
CA ALA A 75 -8.17 -4.53 9.10
C ALA A 75 -9.66 -4.18 9.31
N GLU A 76 -10.10 -4.02 10.56
CA GLU A 76 -11.44 -3.55 10.90
C GLU A 76 -11.69 -2.13 10.38
N HIS A 77 -10.75 -1.21 10.62
CA HIS A 77 -10.83 0.16 10.08
C HIS A 77 -10.95 0.16 8.54
N LEU A 78 -10.17 -0.70 7.86
CA LEU A 78 -10.28 -0.82 6.40
C LEU A 78 -11.60 -1.44 5.97
N ARG A 79 -12.16 -2.38 6.75
CA ARG A 79 -13.47 -3.00 6.49
C ARG A 79 -14.57 -1.95 6.50
N GLN A 80 -14.61 -1.11 7.53
CA GLN A 80 -15.59 -0.02 7.66
C GLN A 80 -15.49 0.95 6.47
N LYS A 81 -14.28 1.31 6.03
CA LYS A 81 -14.09 2.16 4.83
C LYS A 81 -14.58 1.50 3.53
N VAL A 82 -14.50 0.19 3.44
CA VAL A 82 -15.06 -0.55 2.30
C VAL A 82 -16.59 -0.54 2.35
N GLU A 83 -17.18 -0.73 3.53
CA GLU A 83 -18.64 -0.70 3.74
C GLU A 83 -19.23 0.69 3.43
N LEU A 84 -18.50 1.76 3.76
CA LEU A 84 -18.83 3.14 3.39
C LEU A 84 -18.54 3.49 1.92
N VAL A 85 -18.06 2.54 1.11
CA VAL A 85 -17.73 2.73 -0.32
C VAL A 85 -16.59 3.72 -0.56
N GLU A 86 -15.82 4.08 0.48
CA GLU A 86 -14.64 4.94 0.37
C GLU A 86 -13.41 4.20 -0.16
N LEU A 87 -13.42 2.87 -0.07
CA LEU A 87 -12.29 2.04 -0.41
C LEU A 87 -12.72 0.74 -1.12
N ALA A 88 -12.08 0.42 -2.24
CA ALA A 88 -12.30 -0.87 -2.87
C ALA A 88 -11.70 -2.03 -2.04
N ILE A 89 -12.37 -3.20 -2.01
CA ILE A 89 -11.90 -4.41 -1.32
C ILE A 89 -10.45 -4.76 -1.73
N ALA A 90 -10.15 -4.71 -3.03
CA ALA A 90 -8.81 -5.01 -3.53
C ALA A 90 -7.75 -4.04 -2.96
N THR A 91 -8.09 -2.76 -2.81
CA THR A 91 -7.21 -1.74 -2.23
C THR A 91 -6.99 -1.99 -0.74
N ALA A 92 -8.04 -2.36 0.01
CA ALA A 92 -7.92 -2.72 1.42
C ALA A 92 -6.98 -3.93 1.63
N GLN A 93 -7.18 -5.01 0.86
CA GLN A 93 -6.30 -6.19 0.91
C GLN A 93 -4.85 -5.85 0.53
N ASN A 94 -4.65 -5.00 -0.48
CA ASN A 94 -3.32 -4.55 -0.90
C ASN A 94 -2.63 -3.69 0.18
N ARG A 95 -3.39 -2.90 0.96
CA ARG A 95 -2.87 -2.14 2.10
C ARG A 95 -2.39 -3.10 3.19
N LEU A 96 -3.20 -4.08 3.61
CA LEU A 96 -2.81 -5.08 4.60
C LEU A 96 -1.56 -5.87 4.17
N SER A 97 -1.51 -6.32 2.92
CA SER A 97 -0.31 -7.00 2.37
C SER A 97 0.93 -6.10 2.41
N SER A 98 0.78 -4.80 2.16
CA SER A 98 1.89 -3.85 2.23
C SER A 98 2.33 -3.57 3.66
N VAL A 99 1.41 -3.57 4.63
CA VAL A 99 1.74 -3.46 6.05
C VAL A 99 2.57 -4.67 6.49
N ASN A 100 2.16 -5.90 6.17
CA ASN A 100 2.96 -7.10 6.44
C ASN A 100 4.37 -6.99 5.85
N ARG A 101 4.45 -6.61 4.57
CA ARG A 101 5.74 -6.50 3.87
C ARG A 101 6.64 -5.45 4.50
N THR A 102 6.08 -4.33 4.94
CA THR A 102 6.84 -3.25 5.59
C THR A 102 7.24 -3.61 7.01
N MET A 103 6.38 -4.31 7.76
CA MET A 103 6.71 -4.84 9.08
C MET A 103 7.87 -5.84 9.00
N ALA A 104 7.85 -6.73 7.99
CA ALA A 104 8.95 -7.65 7.76
C ALA A 104 10.27 -6.92 7.46
N ALA A 105 10.22 -5.84 6.65
CA ALA A 105 11.39 -5.02 6.35
C ALA A 105 11.92 -4.28 7.58
N LEU A 106 11.04 -3.74 8.43
CA LEU A 106 11.40 -3.01 9.65
C LEU A 106 12.02 -3.94 10.70
N ARG A 107 11.42 -5.11 10.92
CA ARG A 107 11.79 -6.06 11.98
C ARG A 107 12.95 -6.98 11.60
N GLY A 108 13.04 -7.34 10.32
CA GLY A 108 13.89 -8.44 9.86
C GLY A 108 13.31 -9.84 10.10
N ASP A 109 12.05 -9.93 10.54
CA ASP A 109 11.31 -11.18 10.77
C ASP A 109 9.84 -11.04 10.33
N GLN A 110 9.11 -12.15 10.20
CA GLN A 110 7.68 -12.16 9.85
C GLN A 110 6.78 -12.45 11.06
N TYR A 111 7.23 -12.16 12.28
CA TYR A 111 6.49 -12.55 13.49
C TYR A 111 5.17 -11.78 13.68
N VAL A 112 5.18 -10.50 13.29
CA VAL A 112 4.04 -9.59 13.34
C VAL A 112 3.49 -9.38 11.93
N GLU A 113 2.54 -10.22 11.55
CA GLU A 113 1.85 -10.13 10.27
C GLU A 113 0.40 -10.61 10.38
N VAL A 114 -0.39 -10.20 9.39
CA VAL A 114 -1.72 -10.76 9.13
C VAL A 114 -1.58 -11.99 8.22
N PRO A 115 -1.93 -13.22 8.65
CA PRO A 115 -1.66 -14.43 7.86
C PRO A 115 -2.34 -14.46 6.48
N SER A 116 -3.53 -13.84 6.36
CA SER A 116 -4.23 -13.75 5.08
C SER A 116 -5.05 -12.46 5.01
N PRO A 117 -4.62 -11.46 4.22
CA PRO A 117 -5.33 -10.18 4.08
C PRO A 117 -6.81 -10.34 3.70
N SER A 118 -7.15 -11.29 2.83
CA SER A 118 -8.55 -11.53 2.43
C SER A 118 -9.38 -12.16 3.54
N LYS A 119 -8.82 -13.13 4.28
CA LYS A 119 -9.55 -13.79 5.38
C LYS A 119 -9.71 -12.85 6.56
N THR A 120 -8.66 -12.10 6.91
CA THR A 120 -8.70 -11.14 8.01
C THR A 120 -9.64 -9.97 7.73
N LEU A 121 -9.67 -9.48 6.49
CA LEU A 121 -10.66 -8.46 6.10
C LEU A 121 -12.10 -9.04 6.07
N GLY A 122 -12.27 -10.36 6.01
CA GLY A 122 -13.58 -11.01 5.87
C GLY A 122 -14.26 -10.76 4.52
N MET A 123 -13.53 -10.21 3.55
CA MET A 123 -14.08 -9.75 2.27
C MET A 123 -13.30 -10.34 1.10
N ARG A 124 -14.01 -10.80 0.07
CA ARG A 124 -13.40 -11.35 -1.15
C ARG A 124 -13.50 -10.35 -2.29
N ARG A 125 -12.35 -10.00 -2.89
CA ARG A 125 -12.33 -9.22 -4.13
C ARG A 125 -12.96 -10.02 -5.27
N ASN A 126 -13.65 -9.34 -6.18
CA ASN A 126 -14.10 -9.94 -7.43
C ASN A 126 -13.03 -9.69 -8.52
N SER A 127 -12.59 -10.76 -9.20
CA SER A 127 -11.62 -10.68 -10.31
C SER A 127 -12.28 -10.69 -11.68
N VAL A 128 -13.59 -10.91 -11.75
CA VAL A 128 -14.35 -10.91 -13.01
C VAL A 128 -14.53 -9.47 -13.46
N ARG A 129 -13.94 -9.13 -14.62
CA ARG A 129 -14.17 -7.84 -15.26
C ARG A 129 -15.58 -7.83 -15.85
N ARG A 130 -16.35 -6.78 -15.55
CA ARG A 130 -17.69 -6.56 -16.12
C ARG A 130 -17.70 -5.53 -17.25
N SER A 131 -16.57 -4.85 -17.46
CA SER A 131 -16.37 -3.86 -18.50
C SER A 131 -15.13 -4.21 -19.31
N VAL A 132 -15.17 -3.82 -20.59
CA VAL A 132 -14.03 -3.92 -21.50
C VAL A 132 -12.89 -3.05 -20.95
N PRO A 133 -11.63 -3.54 -20.93
CA PRO A 133 -10.49 -2.72 -20.53
C PRO A 133 -10.41 -1.44 -21.36
N GLN A 134 -10.08 -0.32 -20.70
CA GLN A 134 -9.86 0.94 -21.40
C GLN A 134 -8.79 0.76 -22.49
N GLY A 135 -9.04 1.33 -23.67
CA GLY A 135 -8.16 1.20 -24.83
C GLY A 135 -8.39 -0.04 -25.71
N GLN A 136 -9.30 -0.95 -25.34
CA GLN A 136 -9.64 -2.08 -26.22
C GLN A 136 -10.81 -1.81 -27.18
N ASP A 137 -11.66 -0.81 -26.89
CA ASP A 137 -12.64 -0.33 -27.86
C ASP A 137 -11.93 0.54 -28.91
N ARG A 138 -11.63 -0.05 -30.07
CA ARG A 138 -10.91 0.62 -31.16
C ARG A 138 -11.64 1.84 -31.70
N GLU A 139 -12.97 1.79 -31.77
CA GLU A 139 -13.77 2.91 -32.29
C GLU A 139 -13.77 4.08 -31.31
N HIS A 140 -13.83 3.78 -30.02
CA HIS A 140 -13.64 4.80 -28.99
C HIS A 140 -12.22 5.39 -29.02
N VAL A 141 -11.17 4.56 -29.18
CA VAL A 141 -9.79 5.05 -29.29
C VAL A 141 -9.61 5.96 -30.50
N LYS A 142 -10.16 5.60 -31.67
CA LYS A 142 -10.13 6.47 -32.86
C LYS A 142 -10.76 7.83 -32.59
N ARG A 143 -11.94 7.88 -31.97
CA ARG A 143 -12.59 9.15 -31.60
C ARG A 143 -11.72 10.01 -30.68
N ILE A 144 -11.02 9.41 -29.72
CA ILE A 144 -10.09 10.13 -28.85
C ILE A 144 -8.91 10.70 -29.66
N VAL A 145 -8.38 9.90 -30.59
CA VAL A 145 -7.30 10.32 -31.51
C VAL A 145 -7.75 11.52 -32.35
N ASP A 146 -8.94 11.46 -32.95
CA ASP A 146 -9.47 12.53 -33.79
C ASP A 146 -9.60 13.84 -32.99
N VAL A 147 -10.18 13.79 -31.78
CA VAL A 147 -10.30 14.95 -30.88
C VAL A 147 -8.94 15.52 -30.50
N LEU A 148 -7.95 14.68 -30.19
CA LEU A 148 -6.60 15.14 -29.84
C LEU A 148 -5.87 15.79 -31.03
N CYS A 149 -6.12 15.32 -32.26
CA CYS A 149 -5.62 15.94 -33.48
C CYS A 149 -6.27 17.30 -33.73
N GLU A 150 -7.59 17.42 -33.59
CA GLU A 150 -8.33 18.68 -33.73
C GLU A 150 -7.83 19.75 -32.76
N HIS A 151 -7.48 19.35 -31.53
CA HIS A 151 -6.89 20.24 -30.52
C HIS A 151 -5.39 20.52 -30.71
N GLN A 152 -4.78 20.08 -31.82
CA GLN A 152 -3.37 20.29 -32.14
C GLN A 152 -2.41 19.78 -31.05
N ILE A 153 -2.73 18.61 -30.45
CA ILE A 153 -1.86 17.93 -29.47
C ILE A 153 -1.28 16.64 -30.09
N PRO A 154 -0.49 16.73 -31.18
CA PRO A 154 -0.05 15.56 -31.95
C PRO A 154 0.86 14.62 -31.15
N ARG A 155 1.57 15.14 -30.13
CA ARG A 155 2.43 14.32 -29.26
C ARG A 155 1.64 13.35 -28.37
N ALA A 156 0.37 13.65 -28.07
CA ALA A 156 -0.49 12.79 -27.26
C ALA A 156 -1.15 11.66 -28.07
N VAL A 157 -1.12 11.76 -29.40
CA VAL A 157 -1.70 10.80 -30.34
C VAL A 157 -0.70 9.71 -30.75
N ALA A 158 0.59 9.95 -30.54
CA ALA A 158 1.64 8.96 -30.77
C ALA A 158 1.53 7.83 -29.73
N ILE A 159 0.96 6.70 -30.15
CA ILE A 159 0.88 5.44 -29.39
C ILE A 159 1.99 4.50 -29.87
#